data_AF-A0A812XA34-F1
#
_entry.id   AF-A0A812XA34-F1
#
_cell.length_a   1.000
_cell.length_b   1.000
_cell.length_c   1.000
_cell.angle_alpha   90.00
_cell.angle_beta   90.00
_cell.angle_gamma   90.00
#
_symmetry.space_group_name_H-M   'P 1'
#
loop_
_entity.id
_entity.type
_entity.pdbx_description
1 polymer ?
#
loop_
_entity_poly.entity_id
_entity_poly.type
_entity_poly.pdbx_seq_one_letter_code
_entity_poly.pdbx_strand_id
1 'polypeptide(L)'
;MATDGTADIQDRRSSYDLTISSDDDAWNDLYAAVLGCLRQIPISTWKSSNRKNVRSKHEPVAHQMCLGLYAGPNTSGLPGITQATYLYRGLLRGLLRLGRLAHDDVPITCTSIQVNRNLHTIPHRDSNNAGESFILGLGSWDGGRLFVQQDRGPHRYVLKESIPGIGRKGRVLRGNAMDISTLRCFDGNQIHCTMDFTGDRYCIIYYCLGRNYARIPATVHKRLQDFGFLLPPVAVAPEAVPVIAADHTENPSSDSDCGSSSHDLAATIDAPMSESGSSVASDSARGKDWLSSGSAATTVDPPPNSSDGPGNADWLSASIPHAQFSLPALGVYAEQVLGLLPSFSEAEDTSHACFLWRDARARPSCRPCGSSSMPR
;
A
#
# COMPACT_ATOMS: atom_id res chain seq x y z
N MET A 1 3.31 19.00 -40.75
CA MET A 1 4.28 17.96 -40.36
C MET A 1 3.89 17.45 -38.99
N ALA A 2 3.08 16.40 -38.93
CA ALA A 2 2.77 15.71 -37.68
C ALA A 2 3.85 14.65 -37.48
N THR A 3 4.75 14.87 -36.54
CA THR A 3 5.78 13.88 -36.18
C THR A 3 5.10 12.74 -35.45
N ASP A 4 5.23 11.54 -36.01
CA ASP A 4 4.75 10.27 -35.50
C ASP A 4 5.34 9.98 -34.11
N GLY A 5 4.54 10.19 -33.07
CA GLY A 5 4.92 10.01 -31.66
C GLY A 5 4.95 8.56 -31.17
N THR A 6 4.80 7.58 -32.06
CA THR A 6 4.75 6.16 -31.67
C THR A 6 6.13 5.50 -31.56
N ALA A 7 7.14 6.02 -32.28
CA ALA A 7 8.49 5.47 -32.28
C ALA A 7 9.26 5.67 -30.95
N ASP A 8 9.03 6.76 -30.19
CA ASP A 8 9.72 7.04 -28.90
C ASP A 8 9.25 6.10 -27.76
N ILE A 9 8.08 5.48 -27.89
CA ILE A 9 7.54 4.61 -26.81
C ILE A 9 8.13 3.19 -26.86
N GLN A 10 8.50 2.68 -28.04
CA GLN A 10 9.08 1.34 -28.16
C GLN A 10 10.55 1.29 -27.74
N ASP A 11 11.34 2.31 -28.06
CA ASP A 11 12.78 2.36 -27.76
C ASP A 11 13.06 2.41 -26.24
N ARG A 12 12.25 3.17 -25.49
CA ARG A 12 12.35 3.27 -24.02
C ARG A 12 12.00 1.99 -23.26
N ARG A 13 11.41 0.97 -23.90
CA ARG A 13 11.05 -0.29 -23.22
C ARG A 13 12.27 -1.15 -22.92
N SER A 14 13.33 -1.07 -23.74
CA SER A 14 14.53 -1.88 -23.52
C SER A 14 15.40 -1.35 -22.38
N SER A 15 15.42 -0.02 -22.16
CA SER A 15 16.34 0.60 -21.20
C SER A 15 16.07 0.28 -19.73
N TYR A 16 14.90 -0.28 -19.42
CA TYR A 16 14.53 -0.72 -18.06
C TYR A 16 14.40 -2.23 -17.94
N ASP A 17 14.79 -2.96 -18.99
CA ASP A 17 14.88 -4.41 -18.92
C ASP A 17 16.18 -4.76 -18.21
N LEU A 18 16.05 -5.09 -16.92
CA LEU A 18 17.17 -5.58 -16.15
C LEU A 18 17.52 -6.96 -16.69
N THR A 19 18.67 -7.08 -17.36
CA THR A 19 19.27 -8.37 -17.68
C THR A 19 19.87 -8.92 -16.40
N ILE A 20 19.01 -9.54 -15.60
CA ILE A 20 19.37 -10.18 -14.34
C ILE A 20 19.93 -11.57 -14.69
N SER A 21 21.19 -11.82 -14.35
CA SER A 21 21.96 -12.99 -14.79
C SER A 21 21.88 -14.10 -13.74
N SER A 22 20.93 -15.04 -13.89
CA SER A 22 20.83 -16.29 -13.12
C SER A 22 20.78 -16.16 -11.58
N ASP A 23 20.56 -17.29 -10.92
CA ASP A 23 20.13 -17.36 -9.51
C ASP A 23 21.18 -16.90 -8.49
N ASP A 24 22.43 -16.68 -8.90
CA ASP A 24 23.56 -16.31 -8.03
C ASP A 24 23.85 -14.80 -7.94
N ASP A 25 23.01 -13.92 -8.49
CA ASP A 25 23.21 -12.47 -8.34
C ASP A 25 23.25 -12.10 -6.85
N ALA A 26 24.44 -11.77 -6.37
CA ALA A 26 24.64 -11.33 -5.01
C ALA A 26 23.73 -10.13 -4.73
N TRP A 27 23.18 -10.04 -3.51
CA TRP A 27 22.32 -8.95 -3.05
C TRP A 27 22.78 -7.57 -3.54
N ASN A 28 24.09 -7.31 -3.50
CA ASN A 28 24.70 -6.05 -3.90
C ASN A 28 24.52 -5.72 -5.40
N ASP A 29 24.64 -6.70 -6.28
CA ASP A 29 24.54 -6.50 -7.73
C ASP A 29 23.09 -6.22 -8.12
N LEU A 30 22.16 -7.02 -7.60
CA LEU A 30 20.73 -6.79 -7.80
C LEU A 30 20.29 -5.44 -7.22
N TYR A 31 20.75 -5.11 -6.00
CA TYR A 31 20.48 -3.83 -5.35
C TYR A 31 20.97 -2.66 -6.21
N ALA A 32 22.23 -2.73 -6.69
CA ALA A 32 22.82 -1.69 -7.52
C ALA A 32 22.08 -1.53 -8.86
N ALA A 33 21.71 -2.64 -9.50
CA ALA A 33 20.97 -2.62 -10.75
C ALA A 33 19.57 -2.02 -10.60
N VAL A 34 18.80 -2.45 -9.58
CA VAL A 34 17.48 -1.91 -9.26
C VAL A 34 17.56 -0.41 -8.94
N LEU A 35 18.49 -0.01 -8.08
CA LEU A 35 18.70 1.40 -7.73
C LEU A 35 19.12 2.24 -8.95
N GLY A 36 19.96 1.69 -9.83
CA GLY A 36 20.34 2.29 -11.10
C GLY A 36 19.13 2.57 -11.99
N CYS A 37 18.25 1.58 -12.19
CA CYS A 37 17.01 1.76 -12.95
C CYS A 37 16.10 2.83 -12.32
N LEU A 38 15.91 2.81 -11.00
CA LEU A 38 15.10 3.80 -10.29
C LEU A 38 15.61 5.24 -10.46
N ARG A 39 16.93 5.42 -10.53
CA ARG A 39 17.57 6.74 -10.76
C ARG A 39 17.42 7.23 -12.19
N GLN A 40 17.36 6.32 -13.17
CA GLN A 40 17.21 6.67 -14.59
C GLN A 40 15.78 7.09 -14.95
N ILE A 41 14.76 6.72 -14.18
CA ILE A 41 13.37 7.12 -14.46
C ILE A 41 13.25 8.66 -14.38
N PRO A 42 12.81 9.34 -15.46
CA PRO A 42 12.68 10.79 -15.50
C PRO A 42 11.81 11.33 -14.37
N ILE A 43 12.22 12.45 -13.76
CA ILE A 43 11.50 13.04 -12.61
C ILE A 43 10.02 13.35 -12.92
N SER A 44 9.71 13.69 -14.17
CA SER A 44 8.33 13.92 -14.62
C SER A 44 7.44 12.68 -14.50
N THR A 45 7.99 11.49 -14.73
CA THR A 45 7.26 10.22 -14.64
C THR A 45 6.90 9.85 -13.20
N TRP A 46 7.66 10.35 -12.22
CA TRP A 46 7.35 10.15 -10.81
C TRP A 46 6.18 11.01 -10.32
N LYS A 47 5.85 12.11 -10.99
CA LYS A 47 4.89 13.08 -10.47
C LYS A 47 3.49 12.47 -10.40
N SER A 48 2.93 12.44 -9.19
CA SER A 48 1.56 11.99 -8.93
C SER A 48 0.83 12.98 -8.05
N SER A 49 -0.40 13.31 -8.46
CA SER A 49 -1.31 14.20 -7.73
C SER A 49 -2.51 13.46 -7.13
N ASN A 50 -2.57 12.13 -7.26
CA ASN A 50 -3.76 11.33 -6.93
C ASN A 50 -3.87 11.03 -5.41
N ARG A 51 -2.75 10.87 -4.70
CA ARG A 51 -2.77 10.54 -3.25
C ARG A 51 -2.71 11.82 -2.40
N LYS A 52 -3.87 12.46 -2.23
CA LYS A 52 -4.02 13.63 -1.33
C LYS A 52 -3.76 13.29 0.14
N ASN A 53 -4.03 12.05 0.55
CA ASN A 53 -3.92 11.61 1.94
C ASN A 53 -2.49 11.44 2.47
N VAL A 54 -1.49 11.37 1.58
CA VAL A 54 -0.08 11.15 1.97
C VAL A 54 0.78 12.40 1.84
N ARG A 55 0.27 13.46 1.21
CA ARG A 55 1.02 14.70 0.94
C ARG A 55 0.79 15.72 2.05
N SER A 56 1.84 16.46 2.39
CA SER A 56 1.69 17.67 3.19
C SER A 56 1.08 18.78 2.33
N LYS A 57 0.51 19.80 2.98
CA LYS A 57 0.02 20.99 2.26
C LYS A 57 1.14 21.79 1.58
N HIS A 58 2.38 21.62 2.04
CA HIS A 58 3.55 22.36 1.54
C HIS A 58 4.22 21.66 0.35
N GLU A 59 3.96 20.37 0.16
CA GLU A 59 4.53 19.57 -0.93
C GLU A 59 3.40 18.91 -1.74
N PRO A 60 2.78 19.65 -2.67
CA PRO A 60 1.60 19.20 -3.38
C PRO A 60 1.92 18.18 -4.47
N VAL A 61 3.17 17.79 -4.70
CA VAL A 61 3.54 16.77 -5.68
C VAL A 61 4.21 15.64 -4.96
N ALA A 62 3.69 14.42 -5.13
CA ALA A 62 4.36 13.23 -4.64
C ALA A 62 5.11 12.57 -5.80
N HIS A 63 6.38 12.23 -5.58
CA HIS A 63 7.17 11.45 -6.52
C HIS A 63 7.00 9.96 -6.21
N GLN A 64 6.07 9.31 -6.91
CA GLN A 64 5.66 7.95 -6.63
C GLN A 64 5.02 7.25 -7.83
N MET A 65 5.09 5.93 -7.85
CA MET A 65 4.38 5.08 -8.80
C MET A 65 3.90 3.78 -8.15
N CYS A 66 2.89 3.16 -8.75
CA CYS A 66 2.37 1.87 -8.33
C CYS A 66 2.58 0.86 -9.47
N LEU A 67 3.16 -0.29 -9.15
CA LEU A 67 3.28 -1.48 -10.00
C LEU A 67 2.31 -2.55 -9.47
N GLY A 68 1.66 -3.30 -10.34
CA GLY A 68 0.62 -4.27 -9.99
C GLY A 68 -0.80 -3.69 -10.07
N LEU A 69 -1.67 -4.07 -9.13
CA LEU A 69 -3.07 -3.66 -9.13
C LEU A 69 -3.29 -2.22 -8.65
N TYR A 70 -4.27 -1.57 -9.26
CA TYR A 70 -4.87 -0.33 -8.81
C TYR A 70 -6.39 -0.44 -8.89
N ALA A 71 -7.06 0.07 -7.85
CA ALA A 71 -8.51 0.28 -7.86
C ALA A 71 -8.79 1.78 -7.68
N GLY A 72 -9.50 2.36 -8.64
CA GLY A 72 -9.86 3.77 -8.63
C GLY A 72 -11.31 4.01 -9.04
N PRO A 73 -11.82 5.24 -8.83
CA PRO A 73 -13.18 5.61 -9.24
C PRO A 73 -13.44 5.32 -10.72
N ASN A 74 -12.43 5.56 -11.57
CA ASN A 74 -12.50 5.39 -13.02
C ASN A 74 -12.59 3.93 -13.49
N THR A 75 -12.50 2.96 -12.57
CA THR A 75 -12.56 1.54 -12.90
C THR A 75 -13.89 0.89 -12.50
N SER A 76 -14.89 1.70 -12.10
CA SER A 76 -16.13 1.20 -11.48
C SER A 76 -15.86 0.26 -10.30
N GLY A 77 -14.73 0.46 -9.63
CA GLY A 77 -14.23 -0.37 -8.54
C GLY A 77 -13.55 -1.67 -8.96
N LEU A 78 -13.52 -2.07 -10.23
CA LEU A 78 -12.83 -3.28 -10.68
C LEU A 78 -11.31 -3.03 -10.77
N PRO A 79 -10.48 -3.73 -9.99
CA PRO A 79 -9.04 -3.48 -10.04
C PRO A 79 -8.45 -3.82 -11.41
N GLY A 80 -7.58 -2.95 -11.91
CA GLY A 80 -6.82 -3.14 -13.15
C GLY A 80 -5.32 -3.07 -12.90
N ILE A 81 -4.53 -3.48 -13.90
CA ILE A 81 -3.07 -3.39 -13.83
C ILE A 81 -2.63 -1.99 -14.26
N THR A 82 -1.75 -1.35 -13.49
CA THR A 82 -1.25 -0.01 -13.83
C THR A 82 -0.39 -0.03 -15.10
N GLN A 83 -0.42 1.07 -15.86
CA GLN A 83 0.44 1.24 -17.04
C GLN A 83 1.93 1.10 -16.71
N ALA A 84 2.35 1.58 -15.55
CA ALA A 84 3.73 1.47 -15.07
C ALA A 84 4.19 0.00 -14.96
N THR A 85 3.30 -0.92 -14.59
CA THR A 85 3.60 -2.37 -14.58
C THR A 85 4.03 -2.88 -15.95
N TYR A 86 3.37 -2.42 -17.00
CA TYR A 86 3.69 -2.84 -18.37
C TYR A 86 4.98 -2.19 -18.89
N LEU A 87 5.26 -0.96 -18.48
CA LEU A 87 6.43 -0.21 -18.92
C LEU A 87 7.72 -0.63 -18.21
N TYR A 88 7.63 -0.98 -16.93
CA TYR A 88 8.78 -1.22 -16.06
C TYR A 88 8.87 -2.70 -15.62
N ARG A 89 8.76 -3.63 -16.57
CA ARG A 89 8.72 -5.08 -16.28
C ARG A 89 10.03 -5.60 -15.70
N GLY A 90 11.17 -5.20 -16.25
CA GLY A 90 12.49 -5.59 -15.73
C GLY A 90 12.68 -5.09 -14.30
N LEU A 91 12.41 -3.80 -14.06
CA LEU A 91 12.39 -3.22 -12.71
C LEU A 91 11.43 -3.96 -11.77
N LEU A 92 10.20 -4.27 -12.19
CA LEU A 92 9.24 -5.02 -11.37
C LEU A 92 9.80 -6.38 -10.94
N ARG A 93 10.38 -7.15 -11.88
CA ARG A 93 11.01 -8.44 -11.57
C ARG A 93 12.17 -8.27 -10.59
N GLY A 94 13.01 -7.26 -10.80
CA GLY A 94 14.10 -6.92 -9.87
C GLY A 94 13.60 -6.59 -8.48
N LEU A 95 12.52 -5.79 -8.35
CA LEU A 95 11.90 -5.45 -7.07
C LEU A 95 11.29 -6.67 -6.38
N LEU A 96 10.62 -7.57 -7.10
CA LEU A 96 10.08 -8.81 -6.54
C LEU A 96 11.21 -9.73 -6.03
N ARG A 97 12.28 -9.90 -6.82
CA ARG A 97 13.46 -10.68 -6.40
C ARG A 97 14.16 -10.06 -5.20
N LEU A 98 14.33 -8.74 -5.18
CA LEU A 98 14.93 -8.02 -4.05
C LEU A 98 14.11 -8.21 -2.77
N GLY A 99 12.78 -8.14 -2.87
CA GLY A 99 11.88 -8.39 -1.75
C GLY A 99 12.01 -9.80 -1.20
N ARG A 100 12.11 -10.81 -2.09
CA ARG A 100 12.35 -12.21 -1.71
C ARG A 100 13.69 -12.40 -1.00
N LEU A 101 14.79 -11.88 -1.55
CA LEU A 101 16.12 -11.98 -0.92
C LEU A 101 16.14 -11.26 0.43
N ALA A 102 15.50 -10.10 0.55
CA ALA A 102 15.40 -9.36 1.80
C ALA A 102 14.51 -10.04 2.87
N HIS A 103 13.77 -11.07 2.46
CA HIS A 103 12.84 -11.83 3.30
C HIS A 103 13.33 -13.28 3.48
N ASP A 104 14.66 -13.47 3.57
CA ASP A 104 15.30 -14.77 3.78
C ASP A 104 14.82 -15.84 2.78
N ASP A 105 14.75 -15.45 1.51
CA ASP A 105 14.25 -16.24 0.38
C ASP A 105 12.77 -16.66 0.45
N VAL A 106 12.04 -16.22 1.47
CA VAL A 106 10.60 -16.44 1.60
C VAL A 106 9.88 -15.48 0.65
N PRO A 107 9.12 -15.98 -0.31
CA PRO A 107 8.46 -15.10 -1.26
C PRO A 107 7.40 -14.19 -0.60
N ILE A 108 7.40 -12.90 -0.97
CA ILE A 108 6.41 -11.94 -0.49
C ILE A 108 5.12 -12.09 -1.29
N THR A 109 4.03 -12.43 -0.61
CA THR A 109 2.69 -12.40 -1.20
C THR A 109 2.22 -10.94 -1.28
N CYS A 110 2.01 -10.44 -2.49
CA CYS A 110 1.50 -9.09 -2.73
C CYS A 110 0.75 -8.98 -4.06
N THR A 111 -0.14 -8.01 -4.16
CA THR A 111 -0.83 -7.69 -5.43
C THR A 111 -0.23 -6.47 -6.12
N SER A 112 0.51 -5.66 -5.36
CA SER A 112 0.99 -4.36 -5.77
C SER A 112 2.28 -3.98 -5.04
N ILE A 113 3.11 -3.19 -5.71
CA ILE A 113 4.31 -2.54 -5.17
C ILE A 113 4.16 -1.04 -5.34
N GLN A 114 4.16 -0.32 -4.24
CA GLN A 114 4.24 1.14 -4.23
C GLN A 114 5.70 1.56 -4.14
N VAL A 115 6.17 2.37 -5.09
CA VAL A 115 7.54 2.89 -5.15
C VAL A 115 7.49 4.40 -4.96
N ASN A 116 8.15 4.91 -3.93
CA ASN A 116 8.24 6.33 -3.65
C ASN A 116 9.69 6.80 -3.77
N ARG A 117 9.91 8.01 -4.30
CA ARG A 117 11.22 8.66 -4.41
C ARG A 117 11.20 9.96 -3.60
N ASN A 118 12.08 10.06 -2.60
CA ASN A 118 12.23 11.25 -1.75
C ASN A 118 10.91 11.80 -1.19
N LEU A 119 9.94 10.92 -0.94
CA LEU A 119 8.61 11.32 -0.49
C LEU A 119 8.54 11.39 1.04
N HIS A 120 8.21 12.56 1.57
CA HIS A 120 7.84 12.73 2.97
C HIS A 120 6.33 12.56 3.12
N THR A 121 5.91 11.39 3.63
CA THR A 121 4.49 11.14 3.88
C THR A 121 4.02 11.75 5.20
N ILE A 122 2.88 12.43 5.20
CA ILE A 122 2.19 12.80 6.45
C ILE A 122 1.55 11.56 7.09
N PRO A 123 1.21 11.59 8.39
CA PRO A 123 0.42 10.55 9.04
C PRO A 123 -0.86 10.21 8.27
N HIS A 124 -1.04 8.94 7.93
CA HIS A 124 -2.19 8.44 7.19
C HIS A 124 -2.48 6.97 7.50
N ARG A 125 -3.60 6.47 6.99
CA ARG A 125 -3.97 5.04 6.95
C ARG A 125 -4.23 4.64 5.51
N ASP A 126 -3.78 3.46 5.12
CA ASP A 126 -4.07 2.90 3.82
C ASP A 126 -5.31 2.00 3.90
N SER A 127 -6.48 2.63 4.00
CA SER A 127 -7.80 1.98 4.18
C SER A 127 -8.24 0.97 3.08
N ASN A 128 -7.38 0.74 2.09
CA ASN A 128 -7.61 -0.26 1.05
C ASN A 128 -6.55 -1.37 1.07
N ASN A 129 -5.74 -1.44 2.12
CA ASN A 129 -4.75 -2.48 2.31
C ASN A 129 -5.38 -3.70 2.99
N ALA A 130 -5.14 -4.89 2.46
CA ALA A 130 -5.50 -6.15 3.08
C ALA A 130 -4.29 -6.74 3.80
N GLY A 131 -4.40 -6.85 5.13
CA GLY A 131 -3.38 -7.48 5.94
C GLY A 131 -2.10 -6.66 6.06
N GLU A 132 -0.99 -7.38 6.25
CA GLU A 132 0.33 -6.81 6.45
C GLU A 132 0.96 -6.34 5.14
N SER A 133 1.80 -5.32 5.25
CA SER A 133 2.64 -4.83 4.17
C SER A 133 4.11 -4.97 4.53
N PHE A 134 4.95 -5.05 3.51
CA PHE A 134 6.40 -5.03 3.67
C PHE A 134 6.98 -3.74 3.12
N ILE A 135 8.00 -3.18 3.77
CA ILE A 135 8.67 -1.95 3.35
C ILE A 135 10.19 -2.13 3.35
N LEU A 136 10.85 -1.65 2.29
CA LEU A 136 12.30 -1.64 2.12
C LEU A 136 12.76 -0.29 1.59
N GLY A 137 13.84 0.25 2.14
CA GLY A 137 14.50 1.47 1.70
C GLY A 137 15.70 1.16 0.81
N LEU A 138 15.85 1.92 -0.28
CA LEU A 138 17.02 1.88 -1.17
C LEU A 138 17.60 3.28 -1.36
N GLY A 139 18.88 3.36 -1.71
CA GLY A 139 19.60 4.61 -1.93
C GLY A 139 20.58 4.95 -0.81
N SER A 140 20.84 6.24 -0.64
CA SER A 140 21.77 6.79 0.37
C SER A 140 21.10 7.95 1.07
N TRP A 141 20.64 7.73 2.29
CA TRP A 141 19.88 8.71 3.07
C TRP A 141 20.28 8.68 4.54
N ASP A 142 19.97 9.75 5.26
CA ASP A 142 20.07 9.83 6.72
C ASP A 142 18.68 10.10 7.32
N GLY A 143 18.37 9.46 8.45
CA GLY A 143 17.04 9.50 9.07
C GLY A 143 15.98 8.66 8.36
N GLY A 144 14.75 9.15 8.24
CA GLY A 144 13.75 8.57 7.32
C GLY A 144 13.12 7.26 7.73
N ARG A 145 13.17 6.94 9.04
CA ARG A 145 12.49 5.78 9.61
C ARG A 145 10.99 5.83 9.31
N LEU A 146 10.37 4.65 9.21
CA LEU A 146 8.92 4.53 9.17
C LEU A 146 8.39 4.66 10.60
N PHE A 147 7.55 5.65 10.87
CA PHE A 147 6.77 5.69 12.10
C PHE A 147 5.47 4.91 11.91
N VAL A 148 5.16 3.98 12.81
CA VAL A 148 3.89 3.23 12.85
C VAL A 148 3.28 3.39 14.24
N GLN A 149 2.04 3.87 14.31
CA GLN A 149 1.34 4.09 15.57
C GLN A 149 1.14 2.77 16.29
N GLN A 150 1.42 2.79 17.59
CA GLN A 150 1.14 1.71 18.52
C GLN A 150 0.93 2.33 19.90
N ASP A 151 -0.14 1.95 20.58
CA ASP A 151 -0.58 2.60 21.84
C ASP A 151 0.52 2.71 22.89
N ARG A 152 1.38 1.68 22.97
CA ARG A 152 2.48 1.59 23.94
C ARG A 152 3.87 1.70 23.31
N GLY A 153 3.96 2.20 22.08
CA GLY A 153 5.23 2.39 21.39
C GLY A 153 6.14 3.40 22.11
N PRO A 154 7.47 3.17 22.15
CA PRO A 154 8.41 4.03 22.88
C PRO A 154 8.67 5.36 22.15
N HIS A 155 8.40 5.44 20.84
CA HIS A 155 8.66 6.63 20.05
C HIS A 155 7.44 7.57 20.06
N ARG A 156 7.72 8.87 20.00
CA ARG A 156 6.72 9.93 19.96
C ARG A 156 6.83 10.66 18.63
N TYR A 157 5.70 10.88 17.97
CA TYR A 157 5.59 11.70 16.77
C TYR A 157 4.61 12.86 17.03
N VAL A 158 5.07 14.09 16.86
CA VAL A 158 4.22 15.28 17.04
C VAL A 158 3.62 15.66 15.69
N LEU A 159 2.30 15.74 15.60
CA LEU A 159 1.62 16.16 14.36
C LEU A 159 2.05 17.57 13.96
N LYS A 160 2.67 17.69 12.78
CA LYS A 160 3.12 18.97 12.20
C LYS A 160 1.96 19.83 11.69
N GLU A 161 0.84 19.19 11.34
CA GLU A 161 -0.39 19.82 10.90
C GLU A 161 -1.64 19.06 11.41
N SER A 162 -2.81 19.70 11.33
CA SER A 162 -4.08 19.06 11.66
C SER A 162 -4.53 18.15 10.50
N ILE A 163 -4.73 16.86 10.80
CA ILE A 163 -5.06 15.83 9.81
C ILE A 163 -6.44 15.24 10.14
N PRO A 164 -7.42 15.33 9.21
CA PRO A 164 -8.76 14.75 9.40
C PRO A 164 -8.70 13.26 9.77
N GLY A 165 -9.47 12.85 10.79
CA GLY A 165 -9.50 11.45 11.27
C GLY A 165 -8.26 10.98 12.04
N ILE A 166 -7.28 11.86 12.27
CA ILE A 166 -6.05 11.56 13.03
C ILE A 166 -5.88 12.51 14.20
N GLY A 167 -5.96 13.83 14.02
CA GLY A 167 -5.82 14.77 15.14
C GLY A 167 -5.42 16.18 14.75
N ARG A 168 -5.35 17.05 15.74
CA ARG A 168 -4.93 18.46 15.59
C ARG A 168 -3.40 18.58 15.63
N LYS A 169 -2.85 19.62 14.97
CA LYS A 169 -1.43 20.00 15.09
C LYS A 169 -0.99 20.02 16.56
N GLY A 170 0.19 19.49 16.85
CA GLY A 170 0.72 19.37 18.21
C GLY A 170 0.27 18.12 18.97
N ARG A 171 -0.74 17.37 18.50
CA ARG A 171 -1.09 16.06 19.07
C ARG A 171 0.13 15.14 18.99
N VAL A 172 0.41 14.46 20.10
CA VAL A 172 1.46 13.44 20.18
C VAL A 172 0.86 12.08 19.85
N LEU A 173 1.41 11.41 18.85
CA LEU A 173 1.18 10.00 18.56
C LEU A 173 2.30 9.17 19.20
N ARG A 174 1.95 8.00 19.74
CA ARG A 174 2.92 7.01 20.21
C ARG A 174 3.03 5.86 19.21
N GLY A 175 4.22 5.30 19.07
CA GLY A 175 4.46 4.25 18.08
C GLY A 175 5.89 3.74 18.05
N ASN A 176 6.20 3.00 16.99
CA ASN A 176 7.55 2.50 16.71
C ASN A 176 8.13 3.28 15.53
N ALA A 177 9.42 3.59 15.62
CA ALA A 177 10.22 4.07 14.49
C ALA A 177 11.04 2.89 13.97
N MET A 178 10.71 2.41 12.78
CA MET A 178 11.36 1.27 12.14
C MET A 178 12.42 1.75 11.16
N ASP A 179 13.63 1.23 11.29
CA ASP A 179 14.65 1.39 10.26
C ASP A 179 14.31 0.50 9.06
N ILE A 180 14.20 1.12 7.89
CA ILE A 180 13.83 0.46 6.63
C ILE A 180 15.04 0.14 5.75
N SER A 181 16.27 0.36 6.22
CA SER A 181 17.48 -0.11 5.53
C SER A 181 17.47 -1.64 5.31
N THR A 182 16.69 -2.35 6.13
CA THR A 182 16.32 -3.76 5.99
C THR A 182 14.82 -3.89 5.82
N LEU A 183 14.34 -4.99 5.25
CA LEU A 183 12.91 -5.25 5.10
C LEU A 183 12.18 -5.22 6.45
N ARG A 184 11.03 -4.54 6.51
CA ARG A 184 10.16 -4.50 7.69
C ARG A 184 8.73 -4.87 7.32
N CYS A 185 8.08 -5.61 8.20
CA CYS A 185 6.64 -5.85 8.15
C CYS A 185 5.91 -4.80 9.00
N PHE A 186 4.78 -4.29 8.51
CA PHE A 186 3.90 -3.39 9.24
C PHE A 186 2.44 -3.50 8.79
N ASP A 187 1.50 -3.14 9.66
CA ASP A 187 0.09 -2.99 9.30
C ASP A 187 -0.17 -1.61 8.69
N GLY A 188 -0.38 -1.55 7.38
CA GLY A 188 -0.70 -0.31 6.65
C GLY A 188 -2.04 0.33 7.03
N ASN A 189 -2.90 -0.37 7.78
CA ASN A 189 -4.14 0.19 8.31
C ASN A 189 -3.93 0.98 9.62
N GLN A 190 -2.78 0.82 10.28
CA GLN A 190 -2.39 1.70 11.38
C GLN A 190 -1.93 3.06 10.86
N ILE A 191 -2.01 4.09 11.72
CA ILE A 191 -1.47 5.40 11.35
C ILE A 191 0.03 5.28 11.18
N HIS A 192 0.54 5.66 10.02
CA HIS A 192 1.97 5.63 9.74
C HIS A 192 2.42 6.83 8.90
N CYS A 193 3.71 7.15 8.97
CA CYS A 193 4.32 8.24 8.22
C CYS A 193 5.83 8.07 8.06
N THR A 194 6.41 8.85 7.15
CA THR A 194 7.85 8.94 6.99
C THR A 194 8.39 9.99 7.95
N MET A 195 9.36 9.62 8.79
CA MET A 195 10.09 10.59 9.62
C MET A 195 11.02 11.45 8.74
N ASP A 196 11.51 12.56 9.30
CA ASP A 196 12.39 13.46 8.55
C ASP A 196 13.67 12.77 8.09
N PHE A 197 14.11 13.09 6.88
CA PHE A 197 15.31 12.54 6.26
C PHE A 197 15.93 13.53 5.28
N THR A 198 17.17 13.25 4.92
CA THR A 198 17.88 13.91 3.83
C THR A 198 18.54 12.88 2.93
N GLY A 199 18.95 13.27 1.72
CA GLY A 199 19.61 12.40 0.75
C GLY A 199 18.67 11.80 -0.29
N ASP A 200 19.12 10.71 -0.91
CA ASP A 200 18.43 10.01 -2.00
C ASP A 200 17.82 8.72 -1.47
N ARG A 201 16.51 8.77 -1.21
CA ARG A 201 15.72 7.71 -0.57
C ARG A 201 14.63 7.21 -1.49
N TYR A 202 14.71 5.94 -1.83
CA TYR A 202 13.62 5.19 -2.45
C TYR A 202 12.97 4.30 -1.40
N CYS A 203 11.65 4.18 -1.46
CA CYS A 203 10.88 3.35 -0.54
C CYS A 203 10.00 2.41 -1.36
N ILE A 204 10.23 1.12 -1.18
CA ILE A 204 9.52 0.03 -1.84
C ILE A 204 8.55 -0.58 -0.85
N ILE A 205 7.26 -0.59 -1.17
CA ILE A 205 6.21 -1.09 -0.28
C ILE A 205 5.44 -2.17 -1.01
N TYR A 206 5.54 -3.41 -0.54
CA TYR A 206 4.77 -4.55 -1.04
C TYR A 206 3.47 -4.63 -0.23
N TYR A 207 2.34 -4.65 -0.91
CA TYR A 207 1.04 -4.65 -0.25
C TYR A 207 -0.01 -5.45 -1.03
N CYS A 208 -1.07 -5.84 -0.33
CA CYS A 208 -2.22 -6.50 -0.94
C CYS A 208 -3.39 -5.52 -1.00
N LEU A 209 -3.99 -5.40 -2.19
CA LEU A 209 -5.22 -4.66 -2.36
C LEU A 209 -6.35 -5.41 -1.63
N GLY A 210 -7.09 -4.69 -0.77
CA GLY A 210 -8.21 -5.27 -0.04
C GLY A 210 -9.50 -5.21 -0.83
N ARG A 211 -10.04 -4.01 -1.09
CA ARG A 211 -11.35 -3.90 -1.75
C ARG A 211 -11.29 -4.43 -3.17
N ASN A 212 -12.33 -5.19 -3.52
CA ASN A 212 -12.58 -5.74 -4.84
C ASN A 212 -11.48 -6.66 -5.38
N TYR A 213 -10.50 -7.08 -4.56
CA TYR A 213 -9.51 -8.07 -4.97
C TYR A 213 -10.17 -9.40 -5.38
N ALA A 214 -11.18 -9.85 -4.64
CA ALA A 214 -11.95 -11.05 -4.99
C ALA A 214 -12.75 -10.92 -6.31
N ARG A 215 -12.84 -9.71 -6.88
CA ARG A 215 -13.58 -9.42 -8.12
C ARG A 215 -12.66 -9.24 -9.32
N ILE A 216 -11.34 -9.44 -9.17
CA ILE A 216 -10.44 -9.28 -10.31
C ILE A 216 -10.75 -10.34 -11.38
N PRO A 217 -10.79 -9.95 -12.66
CA PRO A 217 -10.94 -10.93 -13.74
C PRO A 217 -9.82 -11.97 -13.72
N ALA A 218 -10.13 -13.23 -14.05
CA ALA A 218 -9.14 -14.31 -14.12
C ALA A 218 -7.97 -13.98 -15.07
N THR A 219 -8.23 -13.24 -16.14
CA THR A 219 -7.20 -12.76 -17.08
C THR A 219 -6.24 -11.76 -16.44
N VAL A 220 -6.73 -10.88 -15.56
CA VAL A 220 -5.91 -9.94 -14.79
C VAL A 220 -5.09 -10.69 -13.74
N HIS A 221 -5.71 -11.64 -13.04
CA HIS A 221 -5.02 -12.50 -12.07
C HIS A 221 -3.86 -13.26 -12.74
N LYS A 222 -4.13 -13.96 -13.85
CA LYS A 222 -3.10 -14.68 -14.62
C LYS A 222 -2.00 -13.75 -15.10
N ARG A 223 -2.34 -12.56 -15.59
CA ARG A 223 -1.36 -11.59 -16.08
C ARG A 223 -0.42 -11.09 -14.99
N LEU A 224 -0.89 -10.89 -13.77
CA LEU A 224 -0.03 -10.54 -12.62
C LEU A 224 0.92 -11.69 -12.26
N GLN A 225 0.44 -12.93 -12.30
CA GLN A 225 1.30 -14.10 -12.12
C GLN A 225 2.37 -14.17 -13.20
N ASP A 226 2.04 -13.86 -14.47
CA ASP A 226 3.02 -13.79 -15.55
C ASP A 226 4.07 -12.68 -15.34
N PHE A 227 3.73 -11.63 -14.58
CA PHE A 227 4.68 -10.60 -14.15
C PHE A 227 5.54 -11.01 -12.95
N GLY A 228 5.27 -12.17 -12.34
CA GLY A 228 6.02 -12.72 -11.21
C GLY A 228 5.41 -12.44 -9.85
N PHE A 229 4.22 -11.83 -9.77
CA PHE A 229 3.55 -11.66 -8.49
C PHE A 229 3.09 -13.00 -7.91
N LEU A 230 3.34 -13.20 -6.62
CA LEU A 230 2.67 -14.22 -5.83
C LEU A 230 1.47 -13.59 -5.15
N LEU A 231 0.30 -13.95 -5.67
CA LEU A 231 -0.96 -13.35 -5.27
C LEU A 231 -1.54 -14.06 -4.04
N PRO A 232 -2.17 -13.32 -3.11
CA PRO A 232 -2.84 -13.96 -1.98
C PRO A 232 -4.00 -14.82 -2.48
N PRO A 233 -4.37 -15.90 -1.76
CA PRO A 233 -5.53 -16.70 -2.11
C PRO A 233 -6.75 -15.80 -2.26
N VAL A 234 -7.45 -15.91 -3.39
CA VAL A 234 -8.78 -15.33 -3.49
C VAL A 234 -9.66 -16.16 -2.56
N ALA A 235 -10.21 -15.54 -1.52
CA ALA A 235 -11.22 -16.20 -0.71
C ALA A 235 -12.37 -16.60 -1.66
N VAL A 236 -12.45 -17.89 -1.99
CA VAL A 236 -13.56 -18.43 -2.73
C VAL A 236 -14.76 -18.22 -1.81
N ALA A 237 -15.65 -17.30 -2.18
CA ALA A 237 -16.92 -17.19 -1.47
C ALA A 237 -17.50 -18.60 -1.46
N PRO A 238 -17.93 -19.15 -0.29
CA PRO A 238 -18.52 -20.48 -0.26
C PRO A 238 -19.58 -20.51 -1.35
N GLU A 239 -19.41 -21.42 -2.30
CA GLU A 239 -20.32 -21.59 -3.41
C GLU A 239 -21.70 -21.64 -2.77
N ALA A 240 -22.59 -20.70 -3.13
CA ALA A 240 -23.91 -20.65 -2.55
C ALA A 240 -24.54 -21.99 -2.88
N VAL A 241 -24.54 -22.92 -1.91
CA VAL A 241 -25.12 -24.24 -2.07
C VAL A 241 -26.54 -23.95 -2.53
N PRO A 242 -26.94 -24.37 -3.74
CA PRO A 242 -28.28 -24.11 -4.20
C PRO A 242 -29.19 -24.69 -3.12
N VAL A 243 -29.96 -23.81 -2.48
CA VAL A 243 -31.03 -24.24 -1.58
C VAL A 243 -31.97 -24.99 -2.50
N ILE A 244 -31.82 -26.32 -2.53
CA ILE A 244 -32.81 -27.20 -3.13
C ILE A 244 -34.07 -26.85 -2.33
N ALA A 245 -34.98 -26.13 -2.98
CA ALA A 245 -36.27 -25.83 -2.43
C ALA A 245 -36.84 -27.18 -1.99
N ALA A 246 -36.94 -27.38 -0.68
CA ALA A 246 -37.64 -28.52 -0.14
C ALA A 246 -39.05 -28.43 -0.72
N ASP A 247 -39.36 -29.39 -1.57
CA ASP A 247 -40.66 -29.53 -2.22
C ASP A 247 -41.71 -29.50 -1.11
N HIS A 248 -42.62 -28.52 -1.18
CA HIS A 248 -43.69 -28.35 -0.23
C HIS A 248 -44.70 -29.48 -0.44
N THR A 249 -44.42 -30.66 0.12
CA THR A 249 -45.46 -31.64 0.39
C THR A 249 -46.30 -31.14 1.55
N GLU A 250 -47.54 -30.86 1.22
CA GLU A 250 -48.66 -30.44 2.05
C GLU A 250 -48.72 -31.19 3.39
N ASN A 251 -49.02 -30.44 4.47
CA ASN A 251 -49.50 -31.04 5.70
C ASN A 251 -50.83 -30.37 6.07
N PRO A 252 -51.89 -31.15 6.34
CA PRO A 252 -53.20 -30.60 6.67
C PRO A 252 -53.28 -30.18 8.14
N SER A 253 -54.12 -29.17 8.33
CA SER A 253 -54.69 -28.64 9.57
C SER A 253 -54.94 -29.67 10.68
N SER A 254 -54.59 -29.31 11.91
CA SER A 254 -55.47 -29.54 13.06
C SER A 254 -55.26 -28.47 14.13
N ASP A 255 -56.38 -27.91 14.53
CA ASP A 255 -56.55 -26.96 15.63
C ASP A 255 -56.13 -27.57 16.97
N SER A 256 -55.60 -26.75 17.88
CA SER A 256 -56.02 -26.82 19.29
C SER A 256 -55.57 -25.60 20.07
N ASP A 257 -56.59 -25.12 20.78
CA ASP A 257 -56.76 -23.94 21.60
C ASP A 257 -55.95 -23.93 22.90
N CYS A 258 -55.97 -22.75 23.53
CA CYS A 258 -55.95 -22.47 24.97
C CYS A 258 -54.68 -21.87 25.63
N GLY A 259 -54.92 -20.79 26.37
CA GLY A 259 -54.32 -20.63 27.71
C GLY A 259 -53.43 -19.39 27.94
N SER A 260 -54.08 -18.24 28.10
CA SER A 260 -53.89 -17.26 29.20
C SER A 260 -52.62 -17.37 30.08
N SER A 261 -51.86 -16.28 30.21
CA SER A 261 -51.86 -15.47 31.45
C SER A 261 -50.76 -14.40 31.46
N SER A 262 -51.22 -13.22 31.85
CA SER A 262 -50.48 -12.07 32.38
C SER A 262 -49.48 -12.43 33.49
N HIS A 263 -48.34 -11.76 33.52
CA HIS A 263 -47.85 -11.09 34.73
C HIS A 263 -46.80 -10.03 34.38
N ASP A 264 -47.19 -8.78 34.60
CA ASP A 264 -46.30 -7.66 34.94
C ASP A 264 -45.38 -8.04 36.09
N LEU A 265 -44.15 -7.52 36.09
CA LEU A 265 -43.48 -7.03 37.29
C LEU A 265 -42.31 -6.12 36.91
N ALA A 266 -42.56 -4.83 37.10
CA ALA A 266 -41.55 -3.79 37.27
C ALA A 266 -40.78 -4.01 38.58
N ALA A 267 -39.48 -3.69 38.60
CA ALA A 267 -38.76 -3.39 39.82
C ALA A 267 -37.65 -2.35 39.54
N THR A 268 -38.06 -1.10 39.73
CA THR A 268 -37.24 0.05 40.11
C THR A 268 -36.52 -0.25 41.42
N ILE A 269 -35.22 0.07 41.53
CA ILE A 269 -34.58 0.37 42.83
C ILE A 269 -33.77 1.65 42.67
N ASP A 270 -34.04 2.54 43.61
CA ASP A 270 -33.53 3.89 43.81
C ASP A 270 -32.03 3.99 44.12
N ALA A 271 -31.51 5.19 43.87
CA ALA A 271 -30.25 5.77 44.36
C ALA A 271 -30.27 5.89 45.91
N PRO A 272 -29.19 6.32 46.64
CA PRO A 272 -28.67 7.70 46.52
C PRO A 272 -27.19 7.96 46.89
N MET A 273 -26.71 9.14 46.46
CA MET A 273 -25.90 10.13 47.23
C MET A 273 -24.65 9.69 48.01
N SER A 274 -23.50 10.30 47.68
CA SER A 274 -22.81 11.16 48.66
C SER A 274 -21.79 12.09 47.97
N GLU A 275 -22.00 13.38 48.19
CA GLU A 275 -21.10 14.50 47.92
C GLU A 275 -19.92 14.55 48.92
N SER A 276 -19.09 15.59 48.72
CA SER A 276 -18.06 16.17 49.61
C SER A 276 -16.68 15.51 49.56
N GLY A 277 -15.56 16.23 49.51
CA GLY A 277 -15.33 17.67 49.60
C GLY A 277 -13.84 17.96 49.82
N SER A 278 -13.48 19.25 49.69
CA SER A 278 -12.20 19.89 50.03
C SER A 278 -11.02 19.59 49.09
N SER A 279 -10.40 20.53 48.37
CA SER A 279 -9.83 21.84 48.73
C SER A 279 -8.82 21.74 49.87
N VAL A 280 -7.54 22.05 49.63
CA VAL A 280 -6.73 23.05 50.35
C VAL A 280 -5.31 23.06 49.75
N ALA A 281 -4.92 24.26 49.28
CA ALA A 281 -3.65 24.98 49.43
C ALA A 281 -2.31 24.22 49.23
N SER A 282 -1.52 24.64 48.25
CA SER A 282 -0.45 25.65 48.37
C SER A 282 0.85 25.05 48.87
N ASP A 283 1.89 25.08 48.03
CA ASP A 283 3.14 25.62 48.56
C ASP A 283 4.05 26.20 47.49
N SER A 284 4.69 27.28 47.91
CA SER A 284 5.53 28.18 47.14
C SER A 284 7.00 27.91 47.45
N ALA A 285 7.85 27.84 46.43
CA ALA A 285 9.28 28.18 46.53
C ALA A 285 9.78 28.44 45.10
N ARG A 286 9.93 29.68 44.60
CA ARG A 286 10.94 30.72 44.89
C ARG A 286 12.40 30.22 44.85
N GLY A 287 13.08 30.66 43.79
CA GLY A 287 14.53 30.72 43.56
C GLY A 287 14.74 31.01 42.07
N LYS A 288 14.60 32.25 41.59
CA LYS A 288 15.57 33.38 41.59
C LYS A 288 16.98 33.02 41.08
N ASP A 289 17.21 33.47 39.85
CA ASP A 289 18.33 34.26 39.34
C ASP A 289 19.74 33.64 39.33
N TRP A 290 20.36 33.52 38.14
CA TRP A 290 21.36 34.48 37.64
C TRP A 290 21.90 34.10 36.23
N LEU A 291 21.63 34.96 35.25
CA LEU A 291 22.44 35.46 34.11
C LEU A 291 23.59 34.62 33.50
N SER A 292 23.56 34.43 32.18
CA SER A 292 24.21 35.30 31.15
C SER A 292 24.87 34.57 29.98
N SER A 293 24.91 35.30 28.86
CA SER A 293 25.57 35.05 27.55
C SER A 293 24.85 34.07 26.62
N GLY A 294 24.35 34.43 25.43
CA GLY A 294 24.62 35.58 24.56
C GLY A 294 25.41 35.12 23.34
N SER A 295 24.73 34.81 22.23
CA SER A 295 25.30 35.00 20.89
C SER A 295 24.21 35.05 19.83
N ALA A 296 24.37 36.02 18.93
CA ALA A 296 23.36 36.59 18.07
C ALA A 296 23.05 35.72 16.83
N ALA A 297 21.75 35.63 16.51
CA ALA A 297 21.28 35.18 15.21
C ALA A 297 21.18 36.38 14.27
N THR A 298 21.92 36.34 13.17
CA THR A 298 21.83 37.32 12.07
C THR A 298 20.59 37.00 11.24
N THR A 299 19.61 37.89 11.28
CA THR A 299 18.44 37.90 10.40
C THR A 299 18.83 38.48 9.04
N VAL A 300 18.62 37.72 7.97
CA VAL A 300 18.66 38.21 6.60
C VAL A 300 17.23 38.20 6.08
N ASP A 301 16.71 39.40 5.77
CA ASP A 301 15.38 39.62 5.22
C ASP A 301 15.26 39.05 3.79
N PRO A 302 14.13 38.42 3.42
CA PRO A 302 13.84 38.11 2.02
C PRO A 302 13.27 39.34 1.29
N PRO A 303 13.58 39.53 -0.02
CA PRO A 303 13.05 40.63 -0.82
C PRO A 303 11.55 40.45 -1.16
N PRO A 304 10.86 41.57 -1.48
CA PRO A 304 9.40 41.62 -1.55
C PRO A 304 8.80 41.01 -2.82
N ASN A 305 7.64 40.37 -2.63
CA ASN A 305 6.71 39.95 -3.68
C ASN A 305 6.16 41.17 -4.44
N SER A 306 6.39 41.23 -5.75
CA SER A 306 5.62 42.06 -6.67
C SER A 306 4.49 41.23 -7.28
N SER A 307 3.27 41.55 -6.87
CA SER A 307 2.02 41.16 -7.51
C SER A 307 1.82 41.94 -8.81
N ASP A 308 1.59 41.25 -9.92
CA ASP A 308 0.75 41.73 -11.02
C ASP A 308 0.10 40.52 -11.71
N GLY A 309 -1.21 40.40 -11.50
CA GLY A 309 -2.08 39.57 -12.35
C GLY A 309 -2.50 40.36 -13.59
N PRO A 310 -2.96 39.67 -14.64
CA PRO A 310 -4.41 39.62 -14.78
C PRO A 310 -4.94 38.29 -15.34
N GLY A 311 -6.24 38.07 -15.16
CA GLY A 311 -7.04 37.33 -16.15
C GLY A 311 -7.70 36.04 -15.66
N ASN A 312 -8.96 36.16 -15.25
CA ASN A 312 -9.95 35.10 -15.37
C ASN A 312 -10.01 34.59 -16.83
N ALA A 313 -10.02 33.27 -17.01
CA ALA A 313 -10.65 32.65 -18.18
C ALA A 313 -11.13 31.24 -17.84
N ASP A 314 -12.45 31.07 -17.99
CA ASP A 314 -13.20 29.83 -18.04
C ASP A 314 -12.57 28.77 -18.95
N TRP A 315 -12.58 27.51 -18.48
CA TRP A 315 -12.66 26.34 -19.38
C TRP A 315 -13.59 25.28 -18.76
N LEU A 316 -14.88 25.49 -18.97
CA LEU A 316 -15.89 24.42 -19.00
C LEU A 316 -15.85 23.71 -20.36
N SER A 317 -16.03 22.39 -20.31
CA SER A 317 -16.56 21.52 -21.38
C SER A 317 -15.94 21.62 -22.78
N ALA A 318 -15.02 20.71 -23.10
CA ALA A 318 -14.88 20.21 -24.46
C ALA A 318 -15.44 18.78 -24.52
N SER A 319 -16.63 18.68 -25.12
CA SER A 319 -17.26 17.43 -25.51
C SER A 319 -16.36 16.65 -26.46
N ILE A 320 -16.13 15.37 -26.16
CA ILE A 320 -15.49 14.43 -27.09
C ILE A 320 -16.55 14.02 -28.13
N PRO A 321 -16.33 14.21 -29.44
CA PRO A 321 -17.24 13.67 -30.44
C PRO A 321 -17.17 12.14 -30.46
N HIS A 322 -18.34 11.50 -30.47
CA HIS A 322 -18.51 10.09 -30.75
C HIS A 322 -17.91 9.75 -32.13
N ALA A 323 -16.72 9.16 -32.14
CA ALA A 323 -16.22 8.45 -33.31
C ALA A 323 -16.84 7.04 -33.32
N GLN A 324 -17.72 6.79 -34.29
CA GLN A 324 -18.18 5.46 -34.64
C GLN A 324 -16.97 4.64 -35.11
N PHE A 325 -16.58 3.62 -34.33
CA PHE A 325 -15.69 2.58 -34.81
C PHE A 325 -16.51 1.55 -35.59
N SER A 326 -16.44 1.61 -36.91
CA SER A 326 -16.78 0.47 -37.77
C SER A 326 -15.63 -0.54 -37.73
N LEU A 327 -15.93 -1.77 -37.33
CA LEU A 327 -15.02 -2.91 -37.44
C LEU A 327 -14.85 -3.28 -38.92
N PRO A 328 -13.63 -3.37 -39.47
CA PRO A 328 -13.44 -4.03 -40.75
C PRO A 328 -13.51 -5.55 -40.58
N ALA A 329 -14.15 -6.16 -41.58
CA ALA A 329 -14.47 -7.57 -41.69
C ALA A 329 -13.24 -8.48 -41.56
N LEU A 330 -13.45 -9.57 -40.83
CA LEU A 330 -12.66 -10.80 -40.93
C LEU A 330 -12.81 -11.38 -42.34
N GLY A 331 -11.72 -11.40 -43.10
CA GLY A 331 -11.71 -12.00 -44.43
C GLY A 331 -10.32 -12.09 -45.03
N VAL A 332 -9.81 -13.32 -45.06
CA VAL A 332 -8.85 -13.85 -46.05
C VAL A 332 -7.44 -13.27 -46.00
N TYR A 333 -6.53 -13.94 -45.30
CA TYR A 333 -5.24 -14.32 -45.87
C TYR A 333 -4.89 -15.73 -45.41
N ALA A 334 -4.85 -16.61 -46.40
CA ALA A 334 -4.59 -18.03 -46.30
C ALA A 334 -3.09 -18.31 -46.11
N GLU A 335 -2.83 -19.52 -45.63
CA GLU A 335 -1.74 -20.42 -46.04
C GLU A 335 -0.48 -19.78 -46.63
N GLN A 336 0.60 -19.80 -45.86
CA GLN A 336 1.97 -20.12 -46.33
C GLN A 336 2.97 -19.94 -45.18
N VAL A 337 3.05 -20.89 -44.25
CA VAL A 337 4.32 -21.31 -43.59
C VAL A 337 4.11 -22.74 -43.07
N LEU A 338 4.16 -23.71 -43.99
CA LEU A 338 4.42 -25.11 -43.67
C LEU A 338 5.85 -25.41 -44.12
N GLY A 339 6.73 -25.71 -43.15
CA GLY A 339 8.05 -26.25 -43.43
C GLY A 339 9.11 -25.80 -42.43
N LEU A 340 9.74 -26.80 -41.78
CA LEU A 340 10.94 -26.75 -40.92
C LEU A 340 10.69 -26.74 -39.39
N LEU A 341 10.23 -27.90 -38.88
CA LEU A 341 10.79 -28.80 -37.82
C LEU A 341 11.63 -28.23 -36.64
N PRO A 342 11.70 -28.88 -35.45
CA PRO A 342 11.54 -30.34 -35.25
C PRO A 342 10.63 -30.81 -34.09
N SER A 343 10.29 -32.08 -34.22
CA SER A 343 9.69 -32.98 -33.24
C SER A 343 10.48 -33.02 -31.93
N PHE A 344 9.81 -32.72 -30.82
CA PHE A 344 10.25 -33.14 -29.48
C PHE A 344 9.43 -34.36 -29.06
N SER A 345 10.05 -35.53 -29.20
CA SER A 345 9.72 -36.73 -28.44
C SER A 345 10.67 -36.77 -27.25
N GLU A 346 10.14 -36.71 -26.04
CA GLU A 346 10.36 -37.69 -24.97
C GLU A 346 9.74 -37.16 -23.68
N ALA A 347 8.86 -37.99 -23.14
CA ALA A 347 8.24 -37.82 -21.84
C ALA A 347 9.20 -38.39 -20.80
N GLU A 348 9.60 -37.57 -19.84
CA GLU A 348 10.10 -38.06 -18.56
C GLU A 348 9.22 -37.51 -17.43
N ASP A 349 8.39 -38.43 -16.93
CA ASP A 349 8.11 -38.71 -15.53
C ASP A 349 8.42 -37.59 -14.52
N THR A 350 7.37 -36.91 -14.05
CA THR A 350 7.37 -36.23 -12.74
C THR A 350 6.18 -36.73 -11.94
N SER A 351 6.26 -37.99 -11.54
CA SER A 351 5.49 -38.54 -10.45
C SER A 351 6.01 -38.00 -9.09
N HIS A 352 5.06 -37.55 -8.26
CA HIS A 352 5.14 -37.36 -6.80
C HIS A 352 5.85 -36.11 -6.23
N ALA A 353 5.04 -35.09 -5.93
CA ALA A 353 5.15 -34.31 -4.68
C ALA A 353 3.78 -33.72 -4.29
N CYS A 354 2.88 -34.59 -3.83
CA CYS A 354 1.63 -34.18 -3.21
C CYS A 354 1.93 -33.73 -1.77
N PHE A 355 2.23 -32.45 -1.55
CA PHE A 355 2.27 -31.89 -0.20
C PHE A 355 0.86 -31.48 0.22
N LEU A 356 0.27 -32.31 1.08
CA LEU A 356 -0.95 -32.05 1.82
C LEU A 356 -0.80 -30.77 2.65
N TRP A 357 -1.53 -29.73 2.26
CA TRP A 357 -1.77 -28.56 3.10
C TRP A 357 -2.78 -28.95 4.18
N ARG A 358 -2.29 -29.36 5.37
CA ARG A 358 -3.13 -29.58 6.54
C ARG A 358 -3.39 -28.25 7.24
N ASP A 359 -4.69 -28.00 7.42
CA ASP A 359 -5.37 -26.95 8.17
C ASP A 359 -4.55 -26.35 9.34
N ALA A 360 -4.11 -25.10 9.19
CA ALA A 360 -3.46 -24.31 10.25
C ALA A 360 -4.39 -23.17 10.71
N ARG A 361 -5.55 -23.53 11.28
CA ARG A 361 -6.28 -22.64 12.18
C ARG A 361 -5.64 -22.67 13.56
N ALA A 362 -4.50 -22.01 13.70
CA ALA A 362 -3.97 -21.57 14.99
C ALA A 362 -3.04 -20.38 14.76
N ARG A 363 -3.47 -19.19 15.22
CA ARG A 363 -2.65 -17.98 15.21
C ARG A 363 -1.44 -18.18 16.13
N PRO A 364 -0.19 -18.01 15.68
CA PRO A 364 0.92 -17.86 16.62
C PRO A 364 0.94 -16.40 17.10
N SER A 365 0.68 -16.19 18.38
CA SER A 365 1.04 -14.95 19.07
C SER A 365 2.56 -14.79 19.01
N CYS A 366 3.04 -13.68 18.45
CA CYS A 366 4.45 -13.29 18.55
C CYS A 366 4.87 -13.30 20.04
N ARG A 367 5.84 -14.16 20.39
CA ARG A 367 6.44 -14.16 21.73
C ARG A 367 7.28 -12.89 21.92
N PRO A 368 7.28 -12.27 23.12
CA PRO A 368 8.18 -11.18 23.43
C PRO A 368 9.61 -11.69 23.62
N CYS A 369 10.57 -11.00 23.00
CA CYS A 369 12.00 -11.23 23.23
C CYS A 369 12.34 -10.91 24.69
N GLY A 370 12.74 -11.94 25.44
CA GLY A 370 13.20 -11.82 26.82
C GLY A 370 14.58 -11.18 26.91
N SER A 371 14.74 -10.34 27.92
CA SER A 371 15.98 -9.70 28.36
C SER A 371 17.01 -10.72 28.85
N SER A 372 18.18 -10.76 28.24
CA SER A 372 19.36 -11.44 28.79
C SER A 372 20.05 -10.55 29.83
N SER A 373 20.08 -11.04 31.06
CA SER A 373 20.92 -10.59 32.17
C SER A 373 22.41 -10.78 31.87
N MET A 374 23.24 -9.76 32.14
CA MET A 374 24.70 -9.91 32.24
C MET A 374 25.11 -10.53 33.59
N PRO A 375 26.19 -11.34 33.64
CA PRO A 375 26.84 -11.68 34.90
C PRO A 375 27.82 -10.57 35.34
N ARG A 376 28.12 -10.60 36.64
CA ARG A 376 28.80 -9.59 37.45
C ARG A 376 30.22 -9.25 37.03
#